data_AF-A0A7W0WII4-F1
#
_entry.id   AF-A0A7W0WII4-F1
#
_cell.length_a   1.000
_cell.length_b   1.000
_cell.length_c   1.000
_cell.angle_alpha   90.00
_cell.angle_beta   90.00
_cell.angle_gamma   90.00
#
_symmetry.space_group_name_H-M   'P 1'
#
loop_
_entity.id
_entity.type
_entity.pdbx_description
1 polymer ?
#
loop_
_entity_poly.entity_id
_entity_poly.type
_entity_poly.pdbx_seq_one_letter_code
_entity_poly.pdbx_strand_id
1 'polypeptide(L)'
;MRLQPVRGSEFWVWVNSLPRYFGLLGEISAAFGINTGGLVVGTTQLNGVSRALLWTKGVMSDLPAAGGGPASGQAYGINAAGDVVGADFTTGRAVLWAHE
;
A
#
# COMPACT_ATOMS: atom_id res chain seq x y z
N MET A 1 12.38 7.58 -14.16
CA MET A 1 11.43 8.59 -14.62
C MET A 1 12.19 9.60 -15.48
N ARG A 2 12.03 9.54 -16.82
CA ARG A 2 12.74 10.43 -17.76
C ARG A 2 11.74 11.10 -18.70
N LEU A 3 11.99 12.36 -19.03
CA LEU A 3 11.27 13.09 -20.07
C LEU A 3 11.82 12.68 -21.44
N GLN A 4 10.93 12.33 -22.38
CA GLN A 4 11.30 12.13 -23.77
C GLN A 4 10.66 13.21 -24.64
N PRO A 5 11.42 13.77 -25.61
CA PRO A 5 10.88 14.74 -26.53
C PRO A 5 10.05 14.02 -27.58
N VAL A 6 8.86 14.55 -27.88
CA VAL A 6 8.08 14.06 -29.02
C VAL A 6 8.71 14.64 -30.29
N ARG A 7 9.03 13.79 -31.27
CA ARG A 7 9.72 14.21 -32.52
C ARG A 7 9.04 15.44 -33.11
N GLY A 8 9.83 16.51 -33.28
CA GLY A 8 9.40 17.74 -33.94
C GLY A 8 8.63 18.72 -33.06
N SER A 9 8.68 18.61 -31.72
CA SER A 9 8.02 19.57 -30.82
C SER A 9 8.85 19.90 -29.58
N GLU A 10 8.58 21.07 -28.97
CA GLU A 10 9.16 21.51 -27.68
C GLU A 10 8.49 20.84 -26.47
N PHE A 11 7.52 19.95 -26.71
CA PHE A 11 6.78 19.27 -25.66
C PHE A 11 7.48 18.01 -25.20
N TRP A 12 7.60 17.90 -23.88
CA TRP A 12 8.14 16.75 -23.19
C TRP A 12 6.98 15.93 -22.64
N VAL A 13 6.85 14.69 -23.09
CA VAL A 13 5.86 13.77 -22.54
C VAL A 13 6.52 12.96 -21.44
N TRP A 14 5.84 12.87 -20.30
CA TRP A 14 6.14 11.88 -19.28
C TRP A 14 5.88 10.49 -19.86
N VAL A 15 6.89 9.87 -20.46
CA VAL A 15 6.81 8.46 -20.85
C VAL A 15 7.34 7.65 -19.69
N ASN A 16 6.46 7.22 -18.77
CA ASN A 16 6.79 6.16 -17.81
C ASN A 16 5.55 5.27 -17.58
N SER A 17 5.74 4.00 -17.93
CA SER A 17 5.22 2.80 -17.27
C SER A 17 3.75 2.83 -16.86
N LEU A 18 2.96 1.97 -17.51
CA LEU A 18 1.57 1.66 -17.14
C LEU A 18 1.38 1.63 -15.61
N PRO A 19 0.23 2.13 -15.09
CA PRO A 19 -0.12 1.95 -13.69
C PRO A 19 0.10 0.50 -13.30
N ARG A 20 0.93 0.25 -12.29
CA ARG A 20 0.97 -1.07 -11.68
C ARG A 20 -0.24 -1.13 -10.74
N TYR A 21 -1.26 -1.84 -11.18
CA TYR A 21 -2.36 -2.23 -10.32
C TYR A 21 -1.84 -3.31 -9.36
N PHE A 22 -1.99 -3.07 -8.07
CA PHE A 22 -1.50 -3.97 -7.03
C PHE A 22 -2.71 -4.53 -6.28
N GLY A 23 -3.22 -5.67 -6.73
CA GLY A 23 -4.43 -6.28 -6.19
C GLY A 23 -4.85 -7.53 -6.97
N LEU A 24 -5.61 -8.41 -6.32
CA LEU A 24 -6.40 -9.40 -7.04
C LEU A 24 -7.50 -8.64 -7.82
N LEU A 25 -7.73 -9.02 -9.08
CA LEU A 25 -8.78 -8.41 -9.90
C LEU A 25 -10.14 -8.57 -9.22
N GLY A 26 -10.85 -7.46 -8.99
CA GLY A 26 -12.19 -7.45 -8.39
C GLY A 26 -12.28 -6.95 -6.95
N GLU A 27 -11.16 -6.62 -6.30
CA GLU A 27 -11.14 -6.12 -4.92
C GLU A 27 -10.86 -4.63 -4.83
N ILE A 28 -11.60 -3.94 -3.96
CA ILE A 28 -11.35 -2.53 -3.66
C ILE A 28 -10.05 -2.46 -2.86
N SER A 29 -9.05 -1.80 -3.43
CA SER A 29 -7.78 -1.54 -2.76
C SER A 29 -7.46 -0.04 -2.81
N ALA A 30 -6.87 0.46 -1.74
CA ALA A 30 -6.39 1.83 -1.66
C ALA A 30 -5.04 1.87 -0.96
N ALA A 31 -4.11 2.64 -1.53
CA ALA A 31 -2.84 2.96 -0.92
C ALA A 31 -2.97 4.27 -0.12
N PHE A 32 -2.49 4.26 1.12
CA PHE A 32 -2.57 5.42 2.03
C PHE A 32 -1.20 6.01 2.35
N GLY A 33 -0.12 5.23 2.30
CA GLY A 33 1.23 5.72 2.58
C GLY A 33 2.30 4.98 1.81
N ILE A 34 3.44 5.65 1.58
CA ILE A 34 4.65 5.08 0.99
C ILE A 34 5.88 5.63 1.71
N ASN A 35 6.89 4.79 1.98
CA ASN A 35 8.16 5.24 2.55
C ASN A 35 9.27 5.35 1.49
N THR A 36 10.44 5.89 1.87
CA THR A 36 11.59 6.09 0.98
C THR A 36 12.19 4.78 0.45
N GLY A 37 11.95 3.65 1.13
CA GLY A 37 12.31 2.31 0.66
C GLY A 37 11.36 1.71 -0.37
N GLY A 38 10.27 2.42 -0.69
CA GLY A 38 9.25 1.95 -1.63
C GLY A 38 8.25 0.96 -1.03
N LEU A 39 8.18 0.86 0.29
CA LEU A 39 7.12 0.13 0.99
C LEU A 39 5.83 0.95 0.93
N VAL A 40 4.73 0.33 0.52
CA VAL A 40 3.41 0.98 0.44
C VAL A 40 2.46 0.30 1.41
N VAL A 41 1.65 1.08 2.13
CA VAL A 41 0.64 0.59 3.06
C VAL A 41 -0.75 1.07 2.66
N GLY A 42 -1.77 0.35 3.10
CA GLY A 42 -3.14 0.71 2.80
C GLY A 42 -4.17 -0.32 3.26
N THR A 43 -5.18 -0.51 2.42
CA THR A 43 -6.28 -1.44 2.64
C THR A 43 -6.62 -2.21 1.37
N THR A 44 -7.06 -3.46 1.54
CA THR A 44 -7.76 -4.23 0.51
C THR A 44 -9.05 -4.79 1.09
N GLN A 45 -10.05 -5.05 0.25
CA GLN A 45 -11.27 -5.73 0.66
C GLN A 45 -11.31 -7.13 0.06
N LEU A 46 -11.09 -8.15 0.90
CA LEU A 46 -11.18 -9.57 0.53
C LEU A 46 -12.42 -10.19 1.16
N ASN A 47 -13.34 -10.68 0.32
CA ASN A 47 -14.62 -11.25 0.75
C ASN A 47 -15.44 -10.33 1.67
N GLY A 48 -15.44 -9.02 1.39
CA GLY A 48 -16.15 -8.01 2.17
C GLY A 48 -15.41 -7.52 3.42
N VAL A 49 -14.31 -8.15 3.80
CA VAL A 49 -13.51 -7.78 4.98
C VAL A 49 -12.36 -6.87 4.57
N SER A 50 -12.25 -5.70 5.20
CA SER A 50 -11.11 -4.80 5.03
C SER A 50 -9.88 -5.36 5.73
N ARG A 51 -8.76 -5.45 5.01
CA ARG A 51 -7.48 -5.94 5.52
C ARG A 51 -6.41 -4.88 5.38
N ALA A 52 -5.66 -4.68 6.46
CA ALA A 52 -4.44 -3.89 6.44
C ALA A 52 -3.37 -4.66 5.65
N LEU A 53 -2.60 -3.96 4.84
CA LEU A 53 -1.61 -4.58 3.96
C LEU A 53 -0.31 -3.80 3.96
N LEU A 54 0.73 -4.51 3.51
CA LEU A 54 2.03 -4.00 3.13
C LEU A 54 2.35 -4.50 1.72
N TRP A 55 2.75 -3.58 0.85
CA TRP A 55 3.30 -3.90 -0.47
C TRP A 55 4.79 -3.61 -0.50
N THR A 56 5.55 -4.59 -0.99
CA THR A 56 6.99 -4.45 -1.21
C THR A 56 7.41 -5.19 -2.47
N LYS A 57 8.16 -4.51 -3.35
CA LYS A 57 8.72 -5.11 -4.58
C LYS A 57 7.71 -5.87 -5.45
N GLY A 58 6.44 -5.46 -5.43
CA GLY A 58 5.36 -6.07 -6.20
C GLY A 58 4.63 -7.23 -5.52
N VAL A 59 4.96 -7.55 -4.27
CA VAL A 59 4.28 -8.56 -3.45
C VAL A 59 3.37 -7.85 -2.44
N MET A 60 2.11 -8.27 -2.34
CA MET A 60 1.18 -7.85 -1.28
C MET A 60 1.25 -8.85 -0.13
N SER A 61 1.28 -8.35 1.10
CA SER A 61 1.17 -9.18 2.30
C SER A 61 0.20 -8.52 3.28
N ASP A 62 -0.69 -9.30 3.88
CA ASP A 62 -1.54 -8.82 4.97
C ASP A 62 -0.67 -8.46 6.18
N LEU A 63 -0.93 -7.31 6.80
CA LEU A 63 -0.35 -6.98 8.11
C LEU A 63 -1.16 -7.71 9.19
N PRO A 64 -0.54 -8.47 10.10
CA PRO A 64 -1.26 -9.30 11.06
C PRO A 64 -2.16 -8.46 11.98
N ALA A 65 -3.30 -8.99 12.42
CA ALA A 65 -4.07 -8.33 13.49
C ALA A 65 -3.23 -8.28 14.77
N ALA A 66 -3.43 -7.26 15.62
CA ALA A 66 -2.70 -7.13 16.88
C ALA A 66 -2.93 -8.31 17.83
N GLY A 67 -4.03 -9.06 17.65
CA GLY A 67 -4.37 -10.27 18.40
C GLY A 67 -3.98 -11.61 17.73
N GLY A 68 -3.20 -11.60 16.64
CA GLY A 68 -2.78 -12.83 15.94
C GLY A 68 -3.86 -13.51 15.09
N GLY A 69 -5.03 -12.88 14.93
CA GLY A 69 -6.11 -13.32 14.05
C GLY A 69 -6.00 -12.77 12.61
N PRO A 70 -6.93 -13.15 11.71
CA PRO A 70 -6.97 -12.58 10.37
C PRO A 70 -7.13 -11.06 10.46
N ALA A 71 -6.30 -10.34 9.71
CA ALA A 71 -6.24 -8.89 9.72
C ALA A 71 -7.57 -8.27 9.29
N SER A 72 -8.35 -7.76 10.24
CA SER A 72 -9.48 -6.87 9.96
C SER A 72 -9.06 -5.47 10.35
N GLY A 73 -8.89 -4.58 9.38
CA GLY A 73 -8.33 -3.26 9.67
C GLY A 73 -7.78 -2.54 8.45
N GLN A 74 -7.05 -1.46 8.74
CA GLN A 74 -6.42 -0.61 7.74
C GLN A 74 -5.08 -0.10 8.24
N ALA A 75 -4.12 0.04 7.35
CA ALA A 75 -2.83 0.69 7.61
C ALA A 75 -2.83 2.11 7.02
N TYR A 76 -2.80 3.13 7.88
CA TYR A 76 -2.98 4.53 7.48
C TYR A 76 -1.67 5.25 7.15
N GLY A 77 -0.56 4.82 7.73
CA GLY A 77 0.71 5.51 7.57
C GLY A 77 1.89 4.60 7.81
N ILE A 78 3.02 4.96 7.20
CA ILE A 78 4.30 4.27 7.32
C ILE A 78 5.41 5.31 7.46
N ASN A 79 6.37 5.06 8.35
CA ASN A 79 7.54 5.94 8.50
C ASN A 79 8.74 5.44 7.65
N ALA A 80 9.84 6.19 7.67
CA ALA A 80 11.06 5.84 6.93
C ALA A 80 11.72 4.53 7.40
N ALA A 81 11.55 4.16 8.67
CA ALA A 81 12.06 2.91 9.24
C ALA A 81 11.21 1.69 8.83
N GLY A 82 9.99 1.90 8.32
CA GLY A 82 9.07 0.83 7.95
C GLY A 82 8.00 0.54 9.00
N ASP A 83 7.96 1.30 10.10
CA ASP A 83 6.90 1.16 11.10
C ASP A 83 5.58 1.65 10.51
N VAL A 84 4.53 0.86 10.73
CA VAL A 84 3.19 1.11 10.19
C VAL A 84 2.22 1.40 11.32
N VAL A 85 1.37 2.41 11.14
CA VAL A 85 0.28 2.73 12.07
C VAL A 85 -1.08 2.50 11.39
N GLY A 86 -2.07 2.09 12.17
CA GLY A 86 -3.39 1.79 11.64
C GLY A 86 -4.43 1.51 12.70
N ALA A 87 -5.52 0.87 12.28
CA ALA A 87 -6.59 0.42 13.14
C ALA A 87 -6.88 -1.07 12.94
N ASP A 88 -7.12 -1.76 14.05
CA ASP A 88 -7.66 -3.12 14.09
C ASP A 88 -9.16 -3.01 14.37
N PHE A 89 -9.97 -3.41 13.38
CA PHE A 89 -11.42 -3.33 13.43
C PHE A 89 -12.05 -4.46 14.25
N THR A 90 -11.31 -5.52 14.57
CA THR A 90 -11.77 -6.57 15.48
C THR A 90 -11.77 -6.07 16.92
N THR A 91 -10.72 -5.34 17.31
CA THR A 91 -10.58 -4.82 18.69
C THR A 91 -11.03 -3.37 18.85
N GLY A 92 -11.18 -2.63 17.74
CA GLY A 92 -11.46 -1.20 17.75
C GLY A 92 -10.28 -0.35 18.24
N ARG A 93 -9.05 -0.89 18.18
CA ARG A 93 -7.84 -0.23 18.73
C ARG A 93 -6.93 0.28 17.62
N ALA A 94 -6.20 1.35 17.94
CA ALA A 94 -5.03 1.73 17.16
C ALA A 94 -3.94 0.65 17.28
N VAL A 95 -3.23 0.40 16.18
CA VAL A 95 -2.16 -0.59 16.11
C VAL A 95 -0.90 0.05 15.54
N LEU A 96 0.24 -0.34 16.10
CA LEU A 96 1.58 -0.10 15.57
C LEU A 96 2.17 -1.46 15.18
N TRP A 97 2.47 -1.64 13.90
CA TRP A 97 3.30 -2.72 13.40
C TRP A 97 4.73 -2.19 13.32
N ALA A 98 5.54 -2.51 14.33
CA ALA A 98 6.93 -2.09 14.38
C ALA A 98 7.78 -2.95 13.44
N HIS A 99 8.68 -2.30 12.71
CA HIS A 99 9.75 -2.98 11.99
C HIS A 99 10.87 -3.29 12.98
N GLU A 100 11.25 -4.57 13.11
CA GLU A 100 12.40 -4.99 13.94
C GLU A 100 13.75 -4.63 13.31
#